data_AF-A0A7C5VXK9-F1
#
_entry.id   AF-A0A7C5VXK9-F1
#
_cell.length_a   1.000
_cell.length_b   1.000
_cell.length_c   1.000
_cell.angle_alpha   90.00
_cell.angle_beta   90.00
_cell.angle_gamma   90.00
#
_symmetry.space_group_name_H-M   'P 1'
#
loop_
_entity.id
_entity.type
_entity.pdbx_description
1 polymer ?
#
loop_
_entity_poly.entity_id
_entity_poly.type
_entity_poly.pdbx_seq_one_letter_code
_entity_poly.pdbx_strand_id
1 'polypeptide(L)'
;MDKKIEYYYGIIEEITQKLNGNLEVSLKNAIQMYQDIEAIYVLDSNGFMITDTILRPGTKMKAPAKKGDSLSHKPYFKVCSDLKTDVFITYSYVSSATGSLCRTGTKRIKKGDKVYFLCIDFVET
;
A
#
# COMPACT_ATOMS: atom_id res chain seq x y z
N MET A 1 -7.71 -14.41 14.34
CA MET A 1 -7.67 -13.02 13.85
C MET A 1 -8.79 -12.90 12.81
N ASP A 2 -9.20 -11.70 12.39
CA ASP A 2 -10.24 -11.57 11.35
C ASP A 2 -9.74 -12.26 10.06
N LYS A 3 -10.53 -13.19 9.48
CA LYS A 3 -10.14 -13.95 8.29
C LYS A 3 -9.78 -13.05 7.11
N LYS A 4 -10.40 -11.87 7.00
CA LYS A 4 -10.12 -10.88 5.95
C LYS A 4 -8.76 -10.22 6.16
N ILE A 5 -8.40 -9.95 7.41
CA ILE A 5 -7.07 -9.44 7.77
C ILE A 5 -5.97 -10.47 7.48
N GLU A 6 -6.20 -11.74 7.84
CA GLU A 6 -5.28 -12.84 7.52
C GLU A 6 -5.07 -12.98 6.00
N TYR A 7 -6.14 -12.86 5.21
CA TYR A 7 -6.09 -12.86 3.75
C TYR A 7 -5.27 -11.69 3.19
N TYR A 8 -5.54 -10.46 3.62
CA TYR A 8 -4.77 -9.28 3.19
C TYR A 8 -3.31 -9.35 3.59
N TYR A 9 -3.01 -9.90 4.77
CA TYR A 9 -1.63 -10.16 5.18
C TYR A 9 -0.92 -11.09 4.18
N GLY A 10 -1.58 -12.18 3.77
CA GLY A 10 -1.05 -13.10 2.75
C GLY A 10 -0.74 -12.41 1.42
N ILE A 11 -1.65 -11.56 0.93
CA ILE A 11 -1.43 -10.76 -0.29
C ILE A 11 -0.23 -9.84 -0.14
N ILE A 12 -0.13 -9.11 0.98
CA ILE A 12 0.96 -8.16 1.23
C ILE A 12 2.31 -8.89 1.18
N GLU A 13 2.43 -10.05 1.83
CA GLU A 13 3.66 -10.84 1.83
C GLU A 13 4.01 -11.35 0.44
N GLU A 14 3.03 -11.89 -0.30
CA GLU A 14 3.24 -12.42 -1.65
C GLU A 14 3.69 -11.32 -2.63
N ILE A 15 3.06 -10.14 -2.58
CA ILE A 15 3.47 -8.99 -3.40
C ILE A 15 4.88 -8.57 -3.02
N THR A 16 5.18 -8.47 -1.72
CA THR A 16 6.49 -8.04 -1.23
C THR A 16 7.61 -8.95 -1.74
N GLN A 17 7.40 -10.27 -1.77
CA GLN A 17 8.38 -11.24 -2.29
C GLN A 17 8.61 -11.12 -3.79
N LYS A 18 7.60 -10.68 -4.55
CA LYS A 18 7.65 -10.49 -6.00
C LYS A 18 8.21 -9.14 -6.43
N LEU A 19 8.36 -8.18 -5.51
CA LEU A 19 8.95 -6.87 -5.80
C LEU A 19 10.41 -7.03 -6.26
N ASN A 20 10.71 -6.46 -7.42
CA ASN A 20 12.05 -6.55 -8.03
C ASN A 20 12.52 -5.18 -8.54
N GLY A 21 13.58 -5.17 -9.36
CA GLY A 21 14.27 -3.95 -9.81
C GLY A 21 13.37 -2.89 -10.46
N ASN A 22 12.27 -3.29 -11.11
CA ASN A 22 11.25 -2.35 -11.59
C ASN A 22 9.99 -2.43 -10.72
N LEU A 23 9.92 -1.52 -9.74
CA LEU A 23 8.81 -1.46 -8.80
C LEU A 23 7.47 -1.25 -9.52
N GLU A 24 7.37 -0.29 -10.43
CA GLU A 24 6.10 0.01 -11.09
C GLU A 24 5.56 -1.16 -11.92
N VAL A 25 6.42 -1.90 -12.61
CA VAL A 25 6.02 -3.11 -13.32
C VAL A 25 5.52 -4.17 -12.33
N SER A 26 6.24 -4.35 -11.22
CA SER A 26 5.84 -5.29 -10.16
C SER A 26 4.47 -4.92 -9.56
N LEU A 27 4.24 -3.63 -9.29
CA LEU A 27 2.97 -3.11 -8.76
C LEU A 27 1.81 -3.27 -9.76
N LYS A 28 2.06 -3.00 -11.05
CA LYS A 28 1.06 -3.21 -12.13
C LYS A 28 0.67 -4.68 -12.27
N ASN A 29 1.63 -5.60 -12.14
CA ASN A 29 1.33 -7.02 -12.16
C ASN A 29 0.54 -7.46 -10.92
N ALA A 30 0.90 -6.93 -9.74
CA ALA A 30 0.20 -7.23 -8.49
C ALA A 30 -1.28 -6.79 -8.53
N ILE A 31 -1.58 -5.57 -8.98
CA ILE A 31 -2.96 -5.07 -8.99
C ILE A 31 -3.88 -5.83 -9.97
N GLN A 32 -3.31 -6.43 -11.01
CA GLN A 32 -4.04 -7.30 -11.94
C GLN A 32 -4.37 -8.68 -11.33
N MET A 33 -3.55 -9.15 -10.39
CA MET A 33 -3.65 -10.49 -9.81
C MET A 33 -4.71 -10.60 -8.72
N TYR A 34 -4.87 -9.57 -7.90
CA TYR A 34 -5.82 -9.57 -6.77
C TYR A 34 -6.92 -8.59 -7.04
N GLN A 35 -8.19 -9.01 -7.00
CA GLN A 35 -9.32 -8.12 -7.32
C GLN A 35 -9.67 -7.11 -6.22
N ASP A 36 -9.20 -7.35 -5.01
CA ASP A 36 -9.57 -6.52 -3.84
C ASP A 36 -8.69 -5.29 -3.69
N ILE A 37 -7.63 -5.12 -4.48
CA ILE A 37 -6.73 -3.96 -4.41
C ILE A 37 -7.31 -2.81 -5.25
N GLU A 38 -7.60 -1.65 -4.67
CA GLU A 38 -7.96 -0.45 -5.44
C GLU A 38 -6.73 0.40 -5.83
N ALA A 39 -5.72 0.44 -4.95
CA ALA A 39 -4.52 1.23 -5.15
C ALA A 39 -3.29 0.57 -4.51
N ILE A 40 -2.13 0.78 -5.12
CA ILE A 40 -0.85 0.28 -4.60
C ILE A 40 0.29 1.23 -4.95
N TYR A 41 1.20 1.47 -4.01
CA TYR A 41 2.33 2.39 -4.16
C TYR A 41 3.43 2.11 -3.12
N VAL A 42 4.59 2.73 -3.30
CA VAL A 42 5.74 2.60 -2.39
C VAL A 42 6.22 3.96 -1.91
N LEU A 43 6.49 4.05 -0.61
CA LEU A 43 7.11 5.20 0.06
C LEU A 43 8.56 4.90 0.45
N ASP A 44 9.39 5.95 0.52
CA ASP A 44 10.68 5.89 1.20
C ASP A 44 10.56 5.98 2.73
N SER A 45 11.70 5.98 3.43
CA SER A 45 11.75 6.04 4.89
C SER A 45 11.19 7.35 5.49
N ASN A 46 11.05 8.40 4.69
CA ASN A 46 10.56 9.71 5.09
C ASN A 46 9.09 9.92 4.69
N GLY A 47 8.46 8.92 4.07
CA GLY A 47 7.06 8.98 3.64
C GLY A 47 6.85 9.67 2.29
N PHE A 48 7.90 9.83 1.47
CA PHE A 48 7.77 10.34 0.10
C PHE A 48 7.53 9.21 -0.89
N MET A 49 6.64 9.44 -1.85
CA MET A 49 6.32 8.50 -2.93
C MET A 49 7.52 8.27 -3.83
N ILE A 50 7.93 7.01 -3.99
CA ILE A 50 8.99 6.61 -4.94
C ILE A 50 8.45 5.96 -6.22
N THR A 51 7.16 5.65 -6.24
CA THR A 51 6.37 5.25 -7.42
C THR A 51 5.18 6.19 -7.59
N ASP A 52 4.54 6.19 -8.75
CA ASP A 52 3.16 6.70 -8.85
C ASP A 52 2.18 5.77 -8.13
N THR A 53 0.99 6.28 -7.79
CA THR A 53 -0.14 5.43 -7.37
C THR A 53 -0.61 4.60 -8.55
N ILE A 54 -0.49 3.28 -8.46
CA ILE A 54 -1.05 2.35 -9.43
C ILE A 54 -2.47 2.02 -8.99
N LEU A 55 -3.45 2.31 -9.86
CA LEU A 55 -4.86 2.09 -9.58
C LEU A 55 -5.39 0.87 -10.34
N ARG A 56 -6.39 0.19 -9.75
CA ARG A 56 -7.14 -0.84 -10.46
C ARG A 56 -7.90 -0.20 -11.62
N PRO A 57 -7.92 -0.82 -12.82
CA PRO A 57 -8.75 -0.34 -13.92
C PRO A 57 -10.21 -0.12 -13.50
N GLY A 58 -10.75 1.07 -13.80
CA GLY A 58 -12.11 1.46 -13.42
C GLY A 58 -12.24 2.16 -12.06
N THR A 59 -11.18 2.19 -11.24
CA THR A 59 -11.16 2.92 -9.97
C THR A 59 -11.17 4.43 -10.22
N LYS A 60 -12.13 5.14 -9.63
CA LYS A 60 -12.17 6.60 -9.66
C LYS A 60 -11.55 7.14 -8.37
N MET A 61 -10.37 7.73 -8.49
CA MET A 61 -9.67 8.37 -7.38
C MET A 61 -9.44 9.85 -7.70
N LYS A 62 -9.82 10.73 -6.79
CA LYS A 62 -9.53 12.17 -6.90
C LYS A 62 -8.06 12.42 -6.57
N ALA A 63 -7.34 13.03 -7.52
CA ALA A 63 -5.94 13.44 -7.38
C ALA A 63 -5.02 12.35 -6.73
N PRO A 64 -4.79 11.22 -7.43
CA PRO A 64 -3.88 10.18 -6.93
C PRO A 64 -2.49 10.77 -6.67
N ALA A 65 -1.90 10.42 -5.52
CA ALA A 65 -0.53 10.83 -5.20
C ALA A 65 0.44 10.27 -6.24
N LYS A 66 1.43 11.07 -6.61
CA LYS A 66 2.44 10.73 -7.61
C LYS A 66 3.81 10.65 -6.97
N LYS A 67 4.76 10.09 -7.71
CA LYS A 67 6.17 10.07 -7.30
C LYS A 67 6.63 11.48 -6.92
N GLY A 68 7.22 11.61 -5.73
CA GLY A 68 7.64 12.87 -5.14
C GLY A 68 6.66 13.50 -4.15
N ASP A 69 5.39 13.08 -4.14
CA ASP A 69 4.42 13.58 -3.15
C ASP A 69 4.72 13.04 -1.75
N SER A 70 4.40 13.84 -0.73
CA SER A 70 4.59 13.45 0.67
C SER A 70 3.31 12.89 1.29
N LEU A 71 3.38 11.65 1.76
CA LEU A 71 2.33 10.98 2.54
C LEU A 71 2.75 10.75 4.01
N SER A 72 3.82 11.40 4.47
CA SER A 72 4.36 11.24 5.83
C SER A 72 3.37 11.58 6.95
N HIS A 73 2.36 12.39 6.64
CA HIS A 73 1.30 12.76 7.58
C HIS A 73 0.27 11.64 7.80
N LYS A 74 0.21 10.63 6.92
CA LYS A 74 -0.82 9.59 6.92
C LYS A 74 -0.68 8.65 8.14
N PRO A 75 -1.78 8.31 8.84
CA PRO A 75 -1.71 7.50 10.05
C PRO A 75 -1.10 6.11 9.85
N TYR A 76 -1.44 5.41 8.77
CA TYR A 76 -0.91 4.06 8.49
C TYR A 76 0.61 4.05 8.29
N PHE A 77 1.16 5.10 7.67
CA PHE A 77 2.60 5.28 7.54
C PHE A 77 3.24 5.51 8.92
N LYS A 78 2.74 6.49 9.69
CA LYS A 78 3.26 6.82 11.03
C LYS A 78 3.25 5.62 11.98
N VAL A 79 2.15 4.87 12.01
CA VAL A 79 2.06 3.68 12.88
C VAL A 79 3.12 2.65 12.48
N CYS A 80 3.24 2.34 11.19
CA CYS A 80 4.20 1.35 10.72
C CYS A 80 5.66 1.83 10.88
N SER A 81 5.93 3.12 10.67
CA SER A 81 7.28 3.72 10.84
C SER A 81 7.71 3.78 12.29
N ASP A 82 6.84 4.29 13.17
CA ASP A 82 7.19 4.66 14.54
C ASP A 82 7.22 3.42 15.45
N LEU A 83 6.25 2.51 15.28
CA LEU A 83 6.21 1.27 16.04
C LEU A 83 7.20 0.21 15.52
N LYS A 84 7.87 0.49 14.39
CA LYS A 84 8.81 -0.41 13.72
C LYS A 84 8.21 -1.79 13.43
N THR A 85 6.90 -1.88 13.27
CA THR A 85 6.19 -3.13 12.91
C THR A 85 6.49 -3.49 11.47
N ASP A 86 6.55 -4.79 11.17
CA ASP A 86 6.78 -5.24 9.79
C ASP A 86 5.56 -4.99 8.91
N VAL A 87 4.35 -5.28 9.39
CA VAL A 87 3.09 -5.02 8.69
C VAL A 87 2.12 -4.33 9.64
N PHE A 88 1.41 -3.34 9.12
CA PHE A 88 0.26 -2.73 9.78
C PHE A 88 -0.93 -2.70 8.81
N ILE A 89 -2.10 -3.14 9.25
CA ILE A 89 -3.35 -3.05 8.48
C ILE A 89 -4.32 -2.21 9.31
N THR A 90 -4.90 -1.18 8.70
CA THR A 90 -5.86 -0.30 9.39
C THR A 90 -7.16 -1.02 9.73
N TYR A 91 -7.93 -0.44 10.65
CA TYR A 91 -9.38 -0.67 10.68
C TYR A 91 -10.02 -0.18 9.38
N SER A 92 -11.22 -0.67 9.06
CA SER A 92 -11.97 -0.18 7.90
C SER A 92 -12.29 1.31 8.06
N TYR A 93 -12.10 2.09 7.00
CA TYR A 93 -12.42 3.51 6.96
C TYR A 93 -12.88 3.93 5.56
N VAL A 94 -13.54 5.08 5.45
CA VAL A 94 -13.94 5.63 4.14
C VAL A 94 -12.76 6.39 3.54
N SER A 95 -12.26 5.93 2.40
CA SER A 95 -11.19 6.58 1.66
C SER A 95 -11.60 8.00 1.25
N SER A 96 -10.82 9.00 1.66
CA SER A 96 -11.06 10.38 1.21
C SER A 96 -10.83 10.56 -0.29
N ALA A 97 -10.07 9.66 -0.92
CA ALA A 97 -9.67 9.75 -2.31
C ALA A 97 -10.68 9.08 -3.26
N THR A 98 -11.27 7.95 -2.85
CA THR A 98 -12.24 7.18 -3.67
C THR A 98 -13.67 7.27 -3.15
N GLY A 99 -13.88 7.55 -1.86
CA GLY A 99 -15.18 7.49 -1.19
C GLY A 99 -15.63 6.07 -0.83
N SER A 100 -14.83 5.06 -1.15
CA SER A 100 -15.11 3.65 -0.85
C SER A 100 -14.71 3.31 0.58
N LEU A 101 -15.40 2.34 1.18
CA LEU A 101 -14.92 1.68 2.40
C LEU A 101 -13.68 0.86 2.02
N CYS A 102 -12.58 1.04 2.75
CA CYS A 102 -11.33 0.34 2.49
C CYS A 102 -10.53 0.08 3.77
N ARG A 103 -9.45 -0.69 3.62
CA ARG A 103 -8.35 -0.80 4.58
C ARG A 103 -7.03 -0.55 3.87
N THR A 104 -6.08 0.08 4.55
CA THR A 104 -4.72 0.20 4.05
C THR A 104 -3.81 -0.78 4.76
N GLY A 105 -3.19 -1.67 3.99
CA GLY A 105 -2.05 -2.46 4.42
C GLY A 105 -0.75 -1.69 4.16
N THR A 106 0.13 -1.63 5.15
CA THR A 106 1.46 -1.02 5.05
C THR A 106 2.52 -2.02 5.50
N LYS A 107 3.37 -2.46 4.57
CA LYS A 107 4.52 -3.33 4.84
C LYS A 107 5.80 -2.53 4.84
N ARG A 108 6.57 -2.63 5.92
CA ARG A 108 7.94 -2.18 5.99
C ARG A 108 8.87 -3.18 5.29
N ILE A 109 9.69 -2.70 4.37
CA ILE A 109 10.63 -3.49 3.58
C ILE A 109 12.04 -2.95 3.81
N LYS A 110 12.94 -3.80 4.29
CA LYS A 110 14.36 -3.47 4.44
C LYS A 110 15.14 -4.06 3.26
N LYS A 111 15.94 -3.22 2.58
CA LYS A 111 16.80 -3.63 1.48
C LYS A 111 18.18 -3.00 1.65
N GLY A 112 19.10 -3.76 2.25
CA GLY A 112 20.35 -3.21 2.78
C GLY A 112 20.04 -2.16 3.86
N ASP A 113 20.68 -1.00 3.77
CA ASP A 113 20.47 0.11 4.72
C ASP A 113 19.23 0.96 4.42
N LYS A 114 18.51 0.64 3.33
CA LYS A 114 17.32 1.40 2.92
C LYS A 114 16.04 0.76 3.45
N VAL A 115 15.11 1.60 3.86
CA VAL A 115 13.77 1.22 4.30
C VAL A 115 12.75 1.81 3.34
N TYR A 116 11.81 0.97 2.93
CA TYR A 116 10.68 1.32 2.09
C TYR A 116 9.38 0.88 2.75
N PHE A 117 8.26 1.46 2.32
CA PHE A 117 6.95 1.05 2.77
C PHE A 117 6.05 0.77 1.57
N LEU A 118 5.65 -0.49 1.39
CA LEU A 118 4.62 -0.88 0.43
C LEU A 118 3.26 -0.59 1.04
N CYS A 119 2.46 0.23 0.38
CA CYS A 119 1.11 0.59 0.80
C CYS A 119 0.10 0.03 -0.21
N ILE A 120 -0.93 -0.65 0.29
CA ILE A 120 -1.98 -1.28 -0.51
C ILE A 120 -3.32 -0.89 0.09
N ASP A 121 -4.19 -0.27 -0.71
CA ASP A 121 -5.58 0.01 -0.33
C ASP A 121 -6.46 -1.13 -0.84
N PHE A 122 -7.11 -1.84 0.09
CA PHE A 122 -8.03 -2.93 -0.17
C PHE A 122 -9.47 -2.46 -0.06
N VAL A 123 -10.30 -2.76 -1.05
CA VAL A 123 -11.74 -2.46 -1.02
C VAL A 123 -12.42 -3.37 -0.01
N GLU A 124 -13.25 -2.76 0.84
CA GLU A 124 -14.13 -3.46 1.76
C GLU A 124 -15.54 -3.52 1.13
N THR A 125 -15.89 -4.70 0.63
CA THR A 125 -17.26 -5.10 0.30
C THR A 125 -17.89 -5.94 1.40
#